data_AF-A0AAD5C270-F1
#
_entry.id   AF-A0AAD5C270-F1
#
_cell.length_a   1.000
_cell.length_b   1.000
_cell.length_c   1.000
_cell.angle_alpha   90.00
_cell.angle_beta   90.00
_cell.angle_gamma   90.00
#
_symmetry.space_group_name_H-M   'P 1'
#
loop_
_entity.id
_entity.type
_entity.pdbx_description
1 polymer ?
#
loop_
_entity_poly.entity_id
_entity_poly.type
_entity_poly.pdbx_seq_one_letter_code
_entity_poly.pdbx_strand_id
1 'polypeptide(L)'
;EGGAKIGELGDLDLLEGELEIRGLENVEGFSEAESANIKCKTNLSVLKLSWTKPNRVQGRYKCDGKEVLEGLEPNPGLKGFHEDDTNMSGDNPNIFPSLQTLEIYHCPSLVSLPSNLPKLRVLKLGYCEKLVSIPDEILKDLNKLYIPNWKRIILASVENNG
;
A
#
# COMPACT_ATOMS: atom_id res chain seq x y z
N GLU A 1 -10.90 -1.73 25.75
CA GLU A 1 -9.47 -1.96 25.54
C GLU A 1 -8.93 -0.76 24.78
N GLY A 2 -7.86 -0.13 25.26
CA GLY A 2 -7.25 1.00 24.58
C GLY A 2 -6.44 0.48 23.40
N GLY A 3 -6.90 0.72 22.17
CA GLY A 3 -6.07 0.50 20.99
C GLY A 3 -5.00 1.60 20.91
N ALA A 4 -3.80 1.23 20.46
CA ALA A 4 -2.78 2.20 20.09
C ALA A 4 -3.24 2.95 18.83
N LYS A 5 -3.02 4.27 18.80
CA LYS A 5 -3.25 5.06 17.58
C LYS A 5 -2.12 4.81 16.60
N ILE A 6 -2.45 4.77 15.32
CA ILE A 6 -1.43 4.52 14.29
C ILE A 6 -0.35 5.62 14.27
N GLY A 7 -0.70 6.84 14.69
CA GLY A 7 0.23 7.96 14.83
C GLY A 7 1.36 7.75 15.84
N GLU A 8 1.24 6.78 16.76
CA GLU A 8 2.33 6.42 17.68
C GLU A 8 3.53 5.82 16.93
N LEU A 9 3.35 5.38 15.68
CA LEU A 9 4.44 4.95 14.81
C LEU A 9 5.30 6.13 14.29
N GLY A 10 4.81 7.37 14.40
CA GLY A 10 5.41 8.55 13.76
C GLY A 10 6.88 8.77 14.12
N ASP A 11 7.25 8.52 15.36
CA ASP A 11 8.60 8.75 15.89
C ASP A 11 9.56 7.54 15.73
N LEU A 12 9.09 6.46 15.11
CA LEU A 12 9.82 5.19 15.02
C LEU A 12 10.56 5.01 13.68
N ASP A 13 11.32 6.03 13.27
CA ASP A 13 12.03 6.04 11.98
C ASP A 13 13.16 5.00 11.87
N LEU A 14 13.66 4.53 13.02
CA LEU A 14 14.69 3.49 13.09
C LEU A 14 14.13 2.06 12.97
N LEU A 15 12.82 1.89 12.77
CA LEU A 15 12.22 0.57 12.58
C LEU A 15 12.85 -0.14 11.39
N GLU A 16 13.33 -1.35 11.66
CA GLU A 16 13.92 -2.26 10.69
C GLU A 16 13.16 -3.60 10.68
N GLY A 17 13.38 -4.38 9.63
CA GLY A 17 12.75 -5.70 9.52
C GLY A 17 11.28 -5.60 9.12
N GLU A 18 10.39 -6.12 9.97
CA GLU A 18 8.97 -6.32 9.66
C GLU A 18 8.06 -5.40 10.47
N LEU A 19 7.19 -4.66 9.76
CA LEU A 19 6.09 -3.91 10.33
C LEU A 19 4.76 -4.46 9.83
N GLU A 20 3.90 -4.87 10.75
CA GLU A 20 2.53 -5.30 10.47
C GLU A 20 1.53 -4.35 11.12
N ILE A 21 0.67 -3.74 10.31
CA ILE A 21 -0.40 -2.84 10.74
C ILE A 21 -1.74 -3.49 10.43
N ARG A 22 -2.49 -3.82 11.48
CA ARG A 22 -3.83 -4.40 11.41
C ARG A 22 -4.86 -3.41 11.91
N GLY A 23 -6.12 -3.62 11.50
CA GLY A 23 -7.23 -2.82 12.01
C GLY A 23 -7.28 -1.43 11.39
N LEU A 24 -6.75 -1.27 10.17
CA LEU A 24 -6.69 0.01 9.45
C LEU A 24 -8.08 0.63 9.19
N GLU A 25 -9.16 -0.12 9.37
CA GLU A 25 -10.54 0.39 9.39
C GLU A 25 -10.85 1.35 10.55
N ASN A 26 -10.02 1.36 11.59
CA ASN A 26 -10.20 2.17 12.79
C ASN A 26 -9.47 3.53 12.75
N VAL A 27 -8.71 3.78 11.68
CA VAL A 27 -8.03 5.05 11.45
C VAL A 27 -9.06 6.12 11.10
N GLU A 28 -8.95 7.31 11.71
CA GLU A 28 -9.98 8.36 11.72
C GLU A 28 -9.89 9.31 10.51
N GLY A 29 -8.96 9.09 9.59
CA GLY A 29 -8.82 9.86 8.36
C GLY A 29 -7.38 9.96 7.88
N PHE A 30 -7.18 10.75 6.82
CA PHE A 30 -5.87 11.02 6.22
C PHE A 30 -4.84 11.48 7.26
N SER A 31 -5.15 12.49 8.09
CA SER A 31 -4.18 13.08 9.01
C SER A 31 -3.67 12.10 10.09
N GLU A 32 -4.51 11.17 10.56
CA GLU A 32 -4.06 10.15 11.50
C GLU A 32 -3.16 9.13 10.80
N ALA A 33 -3.53 8.71 9.58
CA ALA A 33 -2.69 7.84 8.77
C ALA A 33 -1.32 8.48 8.45
N GLU A 34 -1.30 9.77 8.11
CA GLU A 34 -0.09 10.56 7.83
C GLU A 34 0.83 10.64 9.04
N SER A 35 0.27 10.78 10.24
CA SER A 35 1.05 10.82 11.48
C SER A 35 1.84 9.53 11.76
N ALA A 36 1.48 8.40 11.12
CA ALA A 36 2.25 7.16 11.22
C ALA A 36 3.61 7.25 10.53
N ASN A 37 3.81 8.23 9.65
CA ASN A 37 5.06 8.54 8.96
C ASN A 37 5.76 7.30 8.38
N ILE A 38 5.03 6.43 7.67
CA ILE A 38 5.57 5.16 7.19
C ILE A 38 6.66 5.38 6.13
N LYS A 39 6.54 6.43 5.32
CA LYS A 39 7.52 6.83 4.30
C LYS A 39 8.95 7.05 4.83
N CYS A 40 9.10 7.48 6.08
CA CYS A 40 10.42 7.72 6.69
C CYS A 40 11.09 6.45 7.24
N LYS A 41 10.37 5.32 7.31
CA LYS A 41 10.86 4.03 7.85
C LYS A 41 11.65 3.27 6.78
N THR A 42 12.76 3.87 6.36
CA THR A 42 13.56 3.43 5.20
C THR A 42 14.30 2.10 5.39
N ASN A 43 14.40 1.60 6.64
CA ASN A 43 15.04 0.33 6.98
C ASN A 43 14.07 -0.87 7.00
N LEU A 44 12.79 -0.66 6.74
CA LEU A 44 11.82 -1.76 6.66
C LEU A 44 12.09 -2.66 5.45
N SER A 45 12.15 -3.95 5.70
CA SER A 45 12.26 -4.99 4.67
C SER A 45 10.92 -5.66 4.37
N VAL A 46 9.97 -5.61 5.31
CA VAL A 46 8.63 -6.19 5.18
C VAL A 46 7.58 -5.20 5.70
N LEU A 47 6.56 -4.91 4.89
CA LEU A 47 5.40 -4.11 5.27
C LEU A 47 4.13 -4.91 5.02
N LYS A 48 3.31 -5.07 6.06
CA LYS A 48 2.01 -5.76 6.00
C LYS A 48 0.90 -4.81 6.43
N LEU A 49 -0.07 -4.58 5.54
CA LEU A 49 -1.23 -3.73 5.79
C LEU A 49 -2.50 -4.58 5.72
N SER A 50 -3.30 -4.58 6.78
CA SER A 50 -4.53 -5.37 6.85
C SER A 50 -5.70 -4.57 7.39
N TRP A 51 -6.81 -4.64 6.64
CA TRP A 51 -8.13 -4.23 7.09
C TRP A 51 -8.93 -5.45 7.56
N THR A 52 -9.94 -5.23 8.39
CA THR A 52 -10.93 -6.26 8.72
C THR A 52 -11.84 -6.55 7.53
N LYS A 53 -12.26 -7.81 7.39
CA LYS A 53 -13.21 -8.25 6.35
C LYS A 53 -14.48 -7.38 6.36
N PRO A 54 -14.96 -6.88 5.19
CA PRO A 54 -16.15 -6.02 5.11
C PRO A 54 -17.38 -6.58 5.83
N ASN A 55 -17.57 -7.91 5.78
CA ASN A 55 -18.75 -8.58 6.38
C ASN A 55 -18.65 -8.77 7.90
N ARG A 56 -17.52 -8.43 8.52
CA ARG A 56 -17.31 -8.51 9.99
C ARG A 56 -17.42 -7.16 10.68
N VAL A 57 -17.37 -6.06 9.93
CA VAL A 57 -17.51 -4.71 10.47
C VAL A 57 -19.01 -4.39 10.53
N GLN A 58 -19.58 -4.55 11.73
CA GLN A 58 -20.98 -4.21 12.02
C GLN A 58 -21.20 -2.68 12.10
N GLY A 59 -20.10 -1.92 12.07
CA GLY A 59 -20.04 -0.47 11.89
C GLY A 59 -19.16 -0.15 10.68
N ARG A 60 -19.47 0.95 9.98
CA ARG A 60 -18.74 1.40 8.79
C ARG A 60 -17.26 1.61 9.12
N TYR A 61 -16.37 1.48 8.13
CA TYR A 61 -15.02 2.03 8.20
C TYR A 61 -15.10 3.46 8.75
N LYS A 62 -14.19 3.86 9.64
CA LYS A 62 -14.24 5.21 10.24
C LYS A 62 -14.05 6.32 9.19
N CYS A 63 -13.34 6.03 8.11
CA CYS A 63 -13.13 6.92 6.96
C CYS A 63 -13.02 6.10 5.66
N ASP A 64 -12.84 6.77 4.51
CA ASP A 64 -12.56 6.07 3.25
C ASP A 64 -11.18 5.40 3.34
N GLY A 65 -11.08 4.13 2.97
CA GLY A 65 -9.78 3.45 2.87
C GLY A 65 -8.81 4.14 1.90
N LYS A 66 -9.31 4.95 0.97
CA LYS A 66 -8.50 5.82 0.11
C LYS A 66 -7.73 6.83 0.95
N GLU A 67 -8.40 7.52 1.88
CA GLU A 67 -7.76 8.52 2.76
C GLU A 67 -6.69 7.87 3.64
N VAL A 68 -6.95 6.65 4.14
CA VAL A 68 -5.95 5.89 4.92
C VAL A 68 -4.76 5.52 4.04
N LEU A 69 -4.98 5.02 2.82
CA LEU A 69 -3.90 4.67 1.90
C LEU A 69 -3.06 5.89 1.48
N GLU A 70 -3.72 7.00 1.20
CA GLU A 70 -3.07 8.26 0.84
C GLU A 70 -2.28 8.83 2.00
N GLY A 71 -2.82 8.81 3.23
CA GLY A 71 -2.12 9.31 4.41
C GLY A 71 -0.98 8.40 4.87
N LEU A 72 -1.15 7.07 4.80
CA LEU A 72 -0.04 6.13 5.03
C LEU A 72 1.12 6.38 4.06
N GLU A 73 0.80 6.98 2.91
CA GLU A 73 1.69 7.44 1.86
C GLU A 73 2.92 6.52 1.71
N PRO A 74 2.74 5.22 1.41
CA PRO A 74 3.89 4.38 1.11
C PRO A 74 4.70 4.93 -0.09
N ASN A 75 4.15 5.86 -0.90
CA ASN A 75 4.78 6.82 -1.84
C ASN A 75 3.62 7.62 -2.53
N PRO A 76 3.75 8.90 -2.95
CA PRO A 76 2.79 9.74 -3.73
C PRO A 76 2.10 9.18 -4.99
N GLY A 77 2.13 7.86 -5.24
CA GLY A 77 1.53 7.21 -6.41
C GLY A 77 0.25 6.40 -6.15
N LEU A 78 -0.25 6.30 -4.91
CA LEU A 78 -1.54 5.65 -4.64
C LEU A 78 -2.68 6.58 -5.08
N LYS A 79 -2.95 6.62 -6.38
CA LYS A 79 -3.99 7.45 -6.97
C LYS A 79 -5.37 6.83 -6.71
N GLY A 80 -6.18 7.45 -5.85
CA GLY A 80 -7.62 7.25 -5.92
C GLY A 80 -8.21 8.15 -6.99
N PHE A 81 -8.38 7.65 -8.22
CA PHE A 81 -9.01 8.30 -9.38
C PHE A 81 -9.31 9.81 -9.23
N HIS A 82 -8.33 10.66 -9.54
CA HIS A 82 -8.57 12.00 -10.08
C HIS A 82 -7.86 12.07 -11.43
N GLU A 83 -8.62 12.39 -12.47
CA GLU A 83 -8.18 12.41 -13.87
C GLU A 83 -7.38 13.66 -14.24
N ASP A 84 -7.03 14.54 -13.29
CA ASP A 84 -6.62 15.91 -13.63
C ASP A 84 -5.39 16.46 -12.86
N ASP A 85 -4.38 15.63 -12.59
CA ASP A 85 -3.10 16.13 -12.05
C ASP A 85 -1.91 15.67 -12.92
N THR A 86 -1.76 16.31 -14.07
CA THR A 86 -0.56 16.27 -14.90
C THR A 86 0.42 17.39 -14.50
N ASN A 87 0.80 17.52 -13.22
CA ASN A 87 2.01 18.29 -12.89
C ASN A 87 2.46 18.11 -11.43
N MET A 88 3.33 17.12 -11.17
CA MET A 88 4.38 17.29 -10.16
C MET A 88 5.63 16.54 -10.65
N SER A 89 6.43 17.26 -11.43
CA SER A 89 7.85 16.98 -11.60
C SER A 89 8.57 17.29 -10.29
N GLY A 90 8.91 16.27 -9.53
CA GLY A 90 9.84 16.33 -8.41
C GLY A 90 10.45 14.96 -8.24
N ASP A 91 11.78 14.87 -8.28
CA ASP A 91 12.57 13.65 -8.15
C ASP A 91 11.91 12.63 -7.22
N ASN A 92 11.52 11.47 -7.77
CA ASN A 92 10.81 10.41 -7.05
C ASN A 92 11.84 9.67 -6.17
N PRO A 93 12.05 10.05 -4.89
CA PRO A 93 13.23 9.67 -4.15
C PRO A 93 13.07 8.25 -3.61
N ASN A 94 13.58 7.21 -4.30
CA ASN A 94 13.65 5.80 -3.86
C ASN A 94 12.81 5.47 -2.60
N ILE A 95 11.49 5.38 -2.78
CA ILE A 95 10.59 5.30 -1.62
C ILE A 95 10.54 3.84 -1.17
N PHE A 96 10.93 3.63 0.08
CA PHE A 96 11.37 2.35 0.63
C PHE A 96 12.57 1.72 -0.09
N PRO A 97 13.78 2.24 0.13
CA PRO A 97 14.98 1.72 -0.49
C PRO A 97 15.33 0.28 -0.03
N SER A 98 14.67 -0.24 1.00
CA SER A 98 14.96 -1.55 1.61
C SER A 98 13.80 -2.54 1.53
N LEU A 99 12.60 -2.12 1.09
CA LEU A 99 11.41 -2.96 1.15
C LEU A 99 11.48 -4.10 0.13
N GLN A 100 11.40 -5.32 0.64
CA GLN A 100 11.50 -6.57 -0.14
C GLN A 100 10.17 -7.30 -0.23
N THR A 101 9.31 -7.15 0.79
CA THR A 101 8.01 -7.80 0.85
C THR A 101 6.91 -6.78 1.17
N LEU A 102 5.90 -6.73 0.32
CA LEU A 102 4.68 -5.96 0.53
C LEU A 102 3.49 -6.90 0.56
N GLU A 103 2.72 -6.86 1.66
CA GLU A 103 1.48 -7.60 1.79
C GLU A 103 0.32 -6.65 2.09
N ILE A 104 -0.74 -6.72 1.28
CA ILE A 104 -1.95 -5.92 1.48
C ILE A 104 -3.16 -6.85 1.47
N TYR A 105 -3.95 -6.79 2.54
CA TYR A 105 -5.12 -7.64 2.73
C TYR A 105 -6.38 -6.83 3.03
N HIS A 106 -7.47 -7.19 2.35
CA HIS A 106 -8.81 -6.62 2.53
C HIS A 106 -8.88 -5.10 2.30
N CYS A 107 -7.94 -4.52 1.55
CA CYS A 107 -7.94 -3.10 1.32
C CYS A 107 -9.15 -2.68 0.45
N PRO A 108 -10.05 -1.81 0.94
CA PRO A 108 -11.30 -1.50 0.26
C PRO A 108 -11.14 -0.51 -0.89
N SER A 109 -10.00 0.19 -0.97
CA SER A 109 -9.78 1.30 -1.92
C SER A 109 -8.49 1.19 -2.73
N LEU A 110 -7.75 0.07 -2.65
CA LEU A 110 -6.54 -0.15 -3.46
C LEU A 110 -6.91 -0.34 -4.94
N VAL A 111 -6.47 0.55 -5.82
CA VAL A 111 -6.72 0.53 -7.27
C VAL A 111 -5.49 0.11 -8.08
N SER A 112 -4.33 0.61 -7.69
CA SER A 112 -3.02 0.29 -8.28
C SER A 112 -1.94 0.37 -7.21
N LEU A 113 -0.73 -0.06 -7.53
CA LEU A 113 0.46 0.07 -6.69
C LEU A 113 1.37 1.19 -7.21
N PRO A 114 2.27 1.75 -6.39
CA PRO A 114 3.31 2.66 -6.86
C PRO A 114 4.31 1.92 -7.75
N SER A 115 4.79 2.55 -8.83
CA SER A 115 5.74 1.92 -9.76
C SER A 115 7.19 1.84 -9.26
N ASN A 116 7.55 2.61 -8.22
CA ASN A 116 8.93 2.73 -7.74
C ASN A 116 9.14 2.00 -6.41
N LEU A 117 9.40 0.69 -6.46
CA LEU A 117 9.78 -0.16 -5.32
C LEU A 117 11.00 -1.02 -5.68
N PRO A 118 12.21 -0.44 -5.69
CA PRO A 118 13.37 -0.99 -6.41
C PRO A 118 13.93 -2.31 -5.86
N LYS A 119 13.61 -2.65 -4.60
CA LYS A 119 14.04 -3.91 -3.98
C LYS A 119 12.90 -4.90 -3.76
N LEU A 120 11.68 -4.60 -4.22
CA LEU A 120 10.53 -5.46 -3.96
C LEU A 120 10.68 -6.78 -4.70
N ARG A 121 10.64 -7.89 -3.96
CA ARG A 121 10.75 -9.26 -4.51
C ARG A 121 9.50 -10.09 -4.26
N VAL A 122 8.69 -9.74 -3.26
CA VAL A 122 7.51 -10.49 -2.86
C VAL A 122 6.32 -9.55 -2.75
N LEU A 123 5.28 -9.83 -3.51
CA LEU A 123 4.02 -9.08 -3.48
C LEU A 123 2.87 -10.04 -3.17
N LYS A 124 2.13 -9.77 -2.08
CA LYS A 124 0.92 -10.52 -1.72
C LYS A 124 -0.27 -9.58 -1.60
N LEU A 125 -1.30 -9.80 -2.42
CA LEU A 125 -2.49 -8.97 -2.47
C LEU A 125 -3.72 -9.85 -2.29
N GLY A 126 -4.34 -9.82 -1.12
CA GLY A 126 -5.53 -10.64 -0.85
C GLY A 126 -6.79 -9.79 -0.68
N TYR A 127 -7.85 -10.13 -1.39
CA TYR A 127 -9.17 -9.51 -1.20
C TYR A 127 -9.19 -7.98 -1.38
N CYS A 128 -8.39 -7.45 -2.31
CA CYS A 128 -8.42 -6.05 -2.74
C CYS A 128 -9.35 -5.91 -3.95
N GLU A 129 -10.65 -5.70 -3.71
CA GLU A 129 -11.69 -5.83 -4.76
C GLU A 129 -11.63 -4.75 -5.85
N LYS A 130 -11.06 -3.58 -5.54
CA LYS A 130 -10.94 -2.45 -6.48
C LYS A 130 -9.63 -2.44 -7.26
N LEU A 131 -8.73 -3.40 -7.04
CA LEU A 131 -7.42 -3.44 -7.70
C LEU A 131 -7.60 -3.77 -9.18
N VAL A 132 -7.15 -2.88 -10.07
CA VAL A 132 -7.32 -3.01 -11.53
C VAL A 132 -6.02 -3.40 -12.23
N SER A 133 -4.90 -2.87 -11.76
CA SER A 133 -3.60 -3.06 -12.41
C SER A 133 -2.45 -3.10 -11.39
N ILE A 134 -1.35 -3.72 -11.82
CA ILE A 134 -0.06 -3.69 -11.14
C ILE A 134 0.94 -3.07 -12.14
N PRO A 135 1.73 -2.05 -11.76
CA PRO A 135 2.70 -1.44 -12.65
C PRO A 135 3.75 -2.45 -13.16
N ASP A 136 4.10 -2.34 -14.43
CA ASP A 136 5.06 -3.23 -15.10
C ASP A 136 6.45 -3.15 -14.46
N GLU A 137 6.83 -1.99 -13.92
CA GLU A 137 8.09 -1.79 -13.21
C GLU A 137 8.23 -2.73 -12.01
N ILE A 138 7.14 -2.97 -11.27
CA ILE A 138 7.14 -3.93 -10.17
C ILE A 138 7.25 -5.35 -10.72
N LEU A 139 6.48 -5.68 -11.75
CA LEU A 139 6.37 -7.05 -12.28
C LEU A 139 7.70 -7.59 -12.81
N LYS A 140 8.57 -6.73 -13.36
CA LYS A 140 9.88 -7.10 -13.89
C LYS A 140 10.84 -7.66 -12.83
N ASP A 141 10.65 -7.26 -11.58
CA ASP A 141 11.61 -7.48 -10.49
C ASP A 141 11.12 -8.47 -9.41
N LEU A 142 9.88 -8.97 -9.53
CA LEU A 142 9.27 -9.87 -8.56
C LEU A 142 9.74 -11.33 -8.70
N ASN A 143 10.09 -11.94 -7.56
CA ASN A 143 10.32 -13.38 -7.46
C ASN A 143 9.02 -14.14 -7.17
N LYS A 144 8.10 -13.51 -6.43
CA LYS A 144 6.85 -14.14 -5.99
C LYS A 144 5.70 -13.15 -6.05
N LEU A 145 4.63 -13.54 -6.74
CA LEU A 145 3.36 -12.83 -6.79
C LEU A 145 2.25 -13.75 -6.30
N TYR A 146 1.47 -13.31 -5.31
CA TYR A 146 0.34 -14.06 -4.75
C TYR A 146 -0.91 -13.20 -4.68
N ILE A 147 -1.96 -13.57 -5.42
CA ILE A 147 -3.22 -12.82 -5.50
C ILE A 147 -4.41 -13.78 -5.32
N PRO A 148 -4.77 -14.17 -4.08
CA PRO A 148 -5.90 -15.06 -3.86
C PRO A 148 -7.24 -14.36 -4.15
N ASN A 149 -8.13 -15.07 -4.85
CA ASN A 149 -9.50 -14.63 -5.19
C ASN A 149 -9.59 -13.45 -6.18
N TRP A 150 -8.66 -13.37 -7.13
CA TRP A 150 -8.69 -12.37 -8.18
C TRP A 150 -9.90 -12.56 -9.12
N LYS A 151 -10.48 -11.46 -9.64
CA LYS A 151 -11.58 -11.51 -10.62
C LYS A 151 -11.14 -11.02 -12.01
N ARG A 152 -10.29 -10.00 -12.08
CA ARG A 152 -9.74 -9.42 -13.32
C ARG A 152 -8.62 -8.43 -12.99
N ILE A 153 -7.40 -8.66 -13.46
CA ILE A 153 -6.33 -7.64 -13.50
C ILE A 153 -5.84 -7.55 -14.93
N ILE A 154 -5.57 -6.34 -15.40
CA ILE A 154 -4.85 -6.11 -16.64
C ILE A 154 -3.36 -6.07 -16.26
N LEU A 155 -2.62 -7.11 -16.64
CA LEU A 155 -1.17 -7.04 -16.69
C LEU A 155 -0.84 -6.41 -18.04
N ALA A 156 -0.22 -5.24 -18.04
CA ALA A 156 0.48 -4.80 -19.24
C ALA A 156 1.79 -5.60 -19.34
N SER A 157 2.28 -5.72 -20.57
CA SER A 157 3.40 -6.57 -21.02
C SER A 157 3.02 -7.92 -21.65
N VAL A 158 2.65 -7.82 -22.92
CA VAL A 158 3.04 -8.79 -23.95
C VAL A 158 3.99 -8.05 -24.89
N GLU A 159 5.25 -7.90 -24.51
CA GLU A 159 6.29 -7.71 -25.52
C GLU A 159 6.73 -9.09 -25.99
N ASN A 160 6.04 -9.59 -27.01
CA ASN A 160 6.58 -10.60 -27.91
C ASN A 160 7.77 -9.96 -28.65
N ASN A 161 8.95 -9.97 -28.03
CA ASN A 161 10.18 -9.73 -28.75
C ASN A 161 10.52 -11.01 -29.51
N GLY A 162 10.17 -11.01 -30.81
CA GLY A 162 10.60 -12.01 -31.78
C GLY A 162 12.07 -11.86 -32.16
#